data_AF-A0A1A8QJG1-F1
#
_entry.id   AF-A0A1A8QJG1-F1
#
_cell.length_a   1.000
_cell.length_b   1.000
_cell.length_c   1.000
_cell.angle_alpha   90.00
_cell.angle_beta   90.00
_cell.angle_gamma   90.00
#
_symmetry.space_group_name_H-M   'P 1'
#
loop_
_entity.id
_entity.type
_entity.pdbx_description
1 polymer ?
#
loop_
_entity_poly.entity_id
_entity_poly.type
_entity_poly.pdbx_seq_one_letter_code
_entity_poly.pdbx_strand_id
1 'polypeptide(L)'
;MSRLSTAVPAERYLADSQVLFYLTDAVTQLLEHKEEYTQFGLIRYFAEYFSSVKNSNHVLFREFNYIRATQHNRASFIRVFWRCFRQIGKSGDLLSVPEYRSLLQLLCPDFPLEVVQSTARIVLTDDATDCLMSFSDFIYAFQLQFYYQEFLDSVLEIYLDLLAGKSPNTVIVPTSSSIEQLLSATVEDNDKEEQQTGVDSFTLSQCVDALCDRINYSHPSRSCVRDILEQTDRVTYSGLLVSLAEHESINQTIGALPSRAELLIDPEMDQELDKLIAQISVSPGSNSSGSAVGGLKEVQRRASPRRNIHHRRRMEVESDGSTEETDSSEN
;
A
#
# COMPACT_ATOMS: atom_id res chain seq x y z
N MET A 1 -14.02 -13.71 -25.98
CA MET A 1 -15.05 -14.78 -25.98
C MET A 1 -15.89 -14.66 -24.71
N SER A 2 -17.11 -15.20 -24.70
CA SER A 2 -18.12 -14.92 -23.67
C SER A 2 -17.78 -15.46 -22.27
N ARG A 3 -17.83 -14.59 -21.25
CA ARG A 3 -17.98 -14.95 -19.82
C ARG A 3 -19.39 -14.66 -19.29
N LEU A 4 -20.41 -14.66 -20.15
CA LEU A 4 -21.83 -14.65 -19.77
C LEU A 4 -22.38 -16.09 -19.74
N SER A 5 -21.70 -16.99 -19.03
CA SER A 5 -22.14 -18.38 -18.84
C SER A 5 -22.31 -18.66 -17.36
N THR A 6 -23.44 -19.27 -17.01
CA THR A 6 -24.07 -19.32 -15.67
C THR A 6 -24.25 -17.95 -15.03
N ALA A 7 -25.51 -17.52 -14.90
CA ALA A 7 -25.85 -16.32 -14.14
C ALA A 7 -25.55 -16.54 -12.65
N VAL A 8 -24.41 -16.02 -12.20
CA VAL A 8 -24.13 -15.83 -10.78
C VAL A 8 -25.32 -15.06 -10.19
N PRO A 9 -25.96 -15.53 -9.10
CA PRO A 9 -27.08 -14.82 -8.49
C PRO A 9 -26.71 -13.37 -8.22
N ALA A 10 -27.62 -12.43 -8.50
CA ALA A 10 -27.29 -10.99 -8.49
C ALA A 10 -26.67 -10.53 -7.15
N GLU A 11 -27.17 -11.07 -6.04
CA GLU A 11 -26.62 -10.87 -4.69
C GLU A 11 -25.16 -11.29 -4.57
N ARG A 12 -24.82 -12.48 -5.10
CA ARG A 12 -23.45 -13.00 -5.10
C ARG A 12 -22.54 -12.22 -6.04
N TYR A 13 -23.02 -11.82 -7.22
CA TYR A 13 -22.28 -10.93 -8.11
C TYR A 13 -22.00 -9.57 -7.45
N LEU A 14 -22.97 -8.99 -6.73
CA LEU A 14 -22.80 -7.72 -6.02
C LEU A 14 -21.85 -7.84 -4.81
N ALA A 15 -21.86 -8.97 -4.10
CA ALA A 15 -20.92 -9.27 -3.03
C ALA A 15 -19.49 -9.44 -3.59
N ASP A 16 -19.31 -10.33 -4.57
CA ASP A 16 -18.01 -10.67 -5.16
C ASP A 16 -17.36 -9.47 -5.89
N SER A 17 -18.17 -8.59 -6.50
CA SER A 17 -17.68 -7.40 -7.23
C SER A 17 -17.49 -6.15 -6.36
N GLN A 18 -18.02 -6.16 -5.13
CA GLN A 18 -18.03 -5.02 -4.21
C GLN A 18 -18.61 -3.72 -4.81
N VAL A 19 -19.42 -3.80 -5.88
CA VAL A 19 -19.98 -2.64 -6.61
C VAL A 19 -20.83 -1.75 -5.71
N LEU A 20 -21.48 -2.30 -4.68
CA LEU A 20 -22.25 -1.52 -3.71
C LEU A 20 -21.38 -0.57 -2.86
N PHE A 21 -20.13 -0.94 -2.55
CA PHE A 21 -19.18 -0.06 -1.86
C PHE A 21 -18.86 1.16 -2.75
N TYR A 22 -18.49 0.92 -4.00
CA TYR A 22 -18.20 1.96 -4.99
C TYR A 22 -19.41 2.84 -5.32
N LEU A 23 -20.61 2.26 -5.41
CA LEU A 23 -21.84 3.03 -5.62
C LEU A 23 -22.15 3.93 -4.41
N THR A 24 -21.97 3.41 -3.19
CA THR A 24 -22.17 4.18 -1.95
C THR A 24 -21.19 5.36 -1.90
N ASP A 25 -19.90 5.11 -2.13
CA ASP A 25 -18.87 6.16 -2.16
C ASP A 25 -19.12 7.22 -3.24
N ALA A 26 -19.48 6.82 -4.46
CA ALA A 26 -19.85 7.75 -5.53
C ALA A 26 -21.08 8.61 -5.17
N VAL A 27 -22.09 8.02 -4.51
CA VAL A 27 -23.27 8.78 -4.05
C VAL A 27 -22.90 9.74 -2.92
N THR A 28 -22.07 9.33 -1.95
CA THR A 28 -21.58 10.20 -0.87
C THR A 28 -20.84 11.41 -1.43
N GLN A 29 -19.85 11.21 -2.30
CA GLN A 29 -19.10 12.30 -2.94
C GLN A 29 -19.98 13.22 -3.79
N LEU A 30 -20.97 12.66 -4.49
CA LEU A 30 -21.95 13.43 -5.26
C LEU A 30 -22.82 14.33 -4.37
N LEU A 31 -23.14 13.89 -3.16
CA LEU A 31 -23.91 14.67 -2.20
C LEU A 31 -23.06 15.75 -1.52
N GLU A 32 -21.81 15.45 -1.19
CA GLU A 32 -20.84 16.40 -0.59
C GLU A 32 -20.44 17.53 -1.54
N HIS A 33 -20.25 17.24 -2.83
CA HIS A 33 -19.76 18.19 -3.84
C HIS A 33 -20.77 18.40 -4.98
N LYS A 34 -22.05 18.46 -4.63
CA LYS A 34 -23.18 18.50 -5.56
C LYS A 34 -23.07 19.56 -6.65
N GLU A 35 -22.61 20.76 -6.33
CA GLU A 35 -22.52 21.88 -7.28
C GLU A 35 -21.47 21.63 -8.39
N GLU A 36 -20.33 21.02 -8.06
CA GLU A 36 -19.26 20.72 -9.01
C GLU A 36 -19.62 19.55 -9.93
N TYR A 37 -20.17 18.45 -9.37
CA TYR A 37 -20.45 17.25 -10.15
C TYR A 37 -21.76 17.28 -10.93
N THR A 38 -22.77 18.06 -10.50
CA THR A 38 -24.01 18.18 -11.28
C THR A 38 -23.87 19.06 -12.53
N GLN A 39 -22.86 19.95 -12.59
CA GLN A 39 -22.62 20.86 -13.72
C GLN A 39 -22.46 20.13 -15.07
N PHE A 40 -21.89 18.92 -15.07
CA PHE A 40 -21.62 18.13 -16.28
C PHE A 40 -22.59 16.95 -16.48
N GLY A 41 -23.61 16.83 -15.61
CA GLY A 41 -24.66 15.82 -15.66
C GLY A 41 -24.32 14.51 -14.92
N LEU A 42 -25.29 14.01 -14.14
CA LEU A 42 -25.12 12.85 -13.25
C LEU A 42 -24.63 11.57 -13.97
N ILE A 43 -25.14 11.30 -15.17
CA ILE A 43 -24.75 10.13 -15.97
C ILE A 43 -23.24 10.16 -16.27
N ARG A 44 -22.71 11.34 -16.58
CA ARG A 44 -21.28 11.53 -16.86
C ARG A 44 -20.44 11.35 -15.60
N TYR A 45 -20.87 11.91 -14.46
CA TYR A 45 -20.19 11.74 -13.18
C TYR A 45 -20.02 10.24 -12.82
N PHE A 46 -21.10 9.45 -12.84
CA PHE A 46 -21.01 8.02 -12.54
C PHE A 46 -20.16 7.26 -13.58
N ALA A 47 -20.24 7.60 -14.86
CA ALA A 47 -19.42 6.99 -15.90
C ALA A 47 -17.91 7.28 -15.69
N GLU A 48 -17.55 8.51 -15.33
CA GLU A 48 -16.17 8.89 -15.03
C GLU A 48 -15.66 8.25 -13.73
N TYR A 49 -16.48 8.20 -12.68
CA TYR A 49 -16.15 7.52 -11.43
C TYR A 49 -15.90 6.01 -11.65
N PHE A 50 -16.83 5.27 -12.26
CA PHE A 50 -16.65 3.83 -12.49
C PHE A 50 -15.56 3.53 -13.54
N SER A 51 -15.30 4.45 -14.47
CA SER A 51 -14.10 4.40 -15.32
C SER A 51 -12.82 4.56 -14.51
N SER A 52 -12.79 5.46 -13.52
CA SER A 52 -11.66 5.62 -12.59
C SER A 52 -11.42 4.33 -11.78
N VAL A 53 -12.48 3.73 -11.23
CA VAL A 53 -12.42 2.44 -10.52
C VAL A 53 -11.88 1.33 -11.41
N LYS A 54 -12.43 1.18 -12.62
CA LYS A 54 -11.99 0.16 -13.60
C LYS A 54 -10.50 0.32 -13.97
N ASN A 55 -10.01 1.55 -14.03
CA ASN A 55 -8.65 1.88 -14.44
C ASN A 55 -7.68 2.06 -13.25
N SER A 56 -8.08 1.66 -12.02
CA SER A 56 -7.26 1.76 -10.79
C SER A 56 -6.83 3.17 -10.38
N ASN A 57 -7.48 4.23 -10.86
CA ASN A 57 -7.12 5.63 -10.56
C ASN A 57 -7.91 6.23 -9.38
N HIS A 58 -8.96 5.55 -8.92
CA HIS A 58 -9.88 5.95 -7.86
C HIS A 58 -9.30 5.96 -6.44
N VAL A 59 -8.01 5.60 -6.31
CA VAL A 59 -7.26 5.51 -5.04
C VAL A 59 -6.37 6.72 -4.78
N LEU A 60 -6.19 7.61 -5.75
CA LEU A 60 -5.33 8.80 -5.60
C LEU A 60 -5.96 9.84 -4.66
N PHE A 61 -5.19 10.31 -3.67
CA PHE A 61 -5.57 11.33 -2.69
C PHE A 61 -6.80 10.96 -1.84
N ARG A 62 -6.99 9.67 -1.58
CA ARG A 62 -8.04 9.14 -0.70
C ARG A 62 -7.48 8.87 0.70
N GLU A 63 -8.37 8.79 1.67
CA GLU A 63 -8.05 8.40 3.06
C GLU A 63 -7.70 6.91 3.13
N PHE A 64 -6.81 6.54 4.06
CA PHE A 64 -6.30 5.18 4.24
C PHE A 64 -7.42 4.16 4.47
N ASN A 65 -8.46 4.55 5.21
CA ASN A 65 -9.65 3.73 5.43
C ASN A 65 -10.33 3.32 4.11
N TYR A 66 -10.38 4.21 3.12
CA TYR A 66 -10.88 3.88 1.79
C TYR A 66 -9.89 2.99 1.02
N ILE A 67 -8.58 3.27 1.08
CA ILE A 67 -7.57 2.44 0.41
C ILE A 67 -7.62 0.98 0.89
N ARG A 68 -7.73 0.74 2.20
CA ARG A 68 -7.72 -0.61 2.77
C ARG A 68 -9.06 -1.36 2.64
N ALA A 69 -10.15 -0.68 2.28
CA ALA A 69 -11.51 -1.20 2.37
C ALA A 69 -11.82 -2.41 1.44
N THR A 70 -11.14 -2.50 0.30
CA THR A 70 -11.39 -3.54 -0.70
C THR A 70 -10.09 -4.11 -1.26
N GLN A 71 -10.11 -5.37 -1.70
CA GLN A 71 -8.98 -5.99 -2.41
C GLN A 71 -8.58 -5.18 -3.64
N HIS A 72 -9.57 -4.69 -4.40
CA HIS A 72 -9.32 -3.90 -5.60
C HIS A 72 -8.72 -2.52 -5.29
N ASN A 73 -9.08 -1.88 -4.16
CA ASN A 73 -8.43 -0.65 -3.71
C ASN A 73 -6.98 -0.92 -3.29
N ARG A 74 -6.72 -1.96 -2.49
CA ARG A 74 -5.37 -2.36 -2.08
C ARG A 74 -4.47 -2.61 -3.30
N ALA A 75 -4.89 -3.48 -4.22
CA ALA A 75 -4.15 -3.79 -5.44
C ALA A 75 -3.97 -2.57 -6.36
N SER A 76 -5.00 -1.73 -6.50
CA SER A 76 -4.90 -0.49 -7.29
C SER A 76 -3.90 0.48 -6.68
N PHE A 77 -3.87 0.62 -5.35
CA PHE A 77 -2.94 1.50 -4.65
C PHE A 77 -1.49 1.02 -4.73
N ILE A 78 -1.25 -0.28 -4.54
CA ILE A 78 0.08 -0.91 -4.77
C ILE A 78 0.56 -0.62 -6.20
N ARG A 79 -0.31 -0.82 -7.20
CA ARG A 79 0.01 -0.56 -8.61
C ARG A 79 0.29 0.92 -8.87
N VAL A 80 -0.50 1.85 -8.31
CA VAL A 80 -0.29 3.29 -8.48
C VAL A 80 1.02 3.74 -7.81
N PHE A 81 1.29 3.27 -6.58
CA PHE A 81 2.56 3.53 -5.89
C PHE A 81 3.76 3.02 -6.69
N TRP A 82 3.67 1.79 -7.21
CA TRP A 82 4.68 1.24 -8.12
C TRP A 82 4.90 2.17 -9.33
N ARG A 83 3.82 2.53 -10.05
CA ARG A 83 3.91 3.40 -11.22
C ARG A 83 4.50 4.79 -10.91
N CYS A 84 4.17 5.39 -9.76
CA CYS A 84 4.65 6.71 -9.40
C CYS A 84 6.15 6.74 -9.03
N PHE A 85 6.66 5.74 -8.32
CA PHE A 85 7.96 5.85 -7.61
C PHE A 85 9.05 4.89 -8.09
N ARG A 86 8.75 3.95 -8.99
CA ARG A 86 9.69 2.97 -9.54
C ARG A 86 10.97 3.53 -10.17
N GLN A 87 11.00 4.80 -10.59
CA GLN A 87 12.25 5.42 -11.05
C GLN A 87 13.33 5.44 -9.96
N ILE A 88 12.95 5.48 -8.68
CA ILE A 88 13.85 5.34 -7.51
C ILE A 88 14.58 3.97 -7.57
N GLY A 89 13.83 2.90 -7.84
CA GLY A 89 14.40 1.56 -8.03
C GLY A 89 15.30 1.43 -9.26
N LYS A 90 15.09 2.24 -10.30
CA LYS A 90 15.99 2.32 -11.47
C LYS A 90 17.28 3.10 -11.18
N SER A 91 17.22 4.15 -10.37
CA SER A 91 18.41 4.86 -9.88
C SER A 91 19.29 3.97 -9.00
N GLY A 92 18.70 2.96 -8.36
CA GLY A 92 19.36 2.15 -7.34
C GLY A 92 19.34 2.80 -5.95
N ASP A 93 18.53 3.84 -5.76
CA ASP A 93 18.40 4.54 -4.48
C ASP A 93 17.76 3.61 -3.44
N LEU A 94 18.39 3.53 -2.27
CA LEU A 94 17.87 2.81 -1.10
C LEU A 94 17.21 3.81 -0.16
N LEU A 95 16.03 3.49 0.38
CA LEU A 95 15.27 4.40 1.23
C LEU A 95 14.98 3.79 2.60
N SER A 96 14.89 4.66 3.60
CA SER A 96 14.49 4.34 4.97
C SER A 96 12.96 4.24 5.12
N VAL A 97 12.50 3.69 6.25
CA VAL A 97 11.07 3.63 6.63
C VAL A 97 10.36 5.00 6.54
N PRO A 98 10.86 6.12 7.11
CA PRO A 98 10.19 7.42 7.00
C PRO A 98 10.16 7.99 5.58
N GLU A 99 11.13 7.67 4.73
CA GLU A 99 11.12 8.07 3.32
C GLU A 99 10.05 7.31 2.54
N TYR A 100 9.95 5.99 2.68
CA TYR A 100 8.85 5.21 2.09
C TYR A 100 7.47 5.68 2.58
N ARG A 101 7.33 5.98 3.87
CA ARG A 101 6.10 6.58 4.41
C ARG A 101 5.79 7.91 3.73
N SER A 102 6.79 8.77 3.53
CA SER A 102 6.61 10.07 2.88
C SER A 102 6.13 9.91 1.44
N LEU A 103 6.68 8.96 0.68
CA LEU A 103 6.21 8.63 -0.68
C LEU A 103 4.77 8.10 -0.69
N LEU A 104 4.41 7.23 0.24
CA LEU A 104 3.03 6.74 0.40
C LEU A 104 2.07 7.89 0.75
N GLN A 105 2.51 8.84 1.58
CA GLN A 105 1.73 10.02 1.97
C GLN A 105 1.52 11.03 0.84
N LEU A 106 2.35 11.03 -0.21
CA LEU A 106 2.05 11.78 -1.44
C LEU A 106 0.80 11.27 -2.16
N LEU A 107 0.40 10.00 -1.94
CA LEU A 107 -0.77 9.38 -2.57
C LEU A 107 -1.95 9.22 -1.60
N CYS A 108 -1.69 9.00 -0.31
CA CYS A 108 -2.66 8.76 0.75
C CYS A 108 -2.25 9.59 1.99
N PRO A 109 -2.76 10.82 2.18
CA PRO A 109 -2.20 11.78 3.13
C PRO A 109 -2.08 11.30 4.59
N ASP A 110 -2.98 10.42 5.00
CA ASP A 110 -3.10 9.81 6.33
C ASP A 110 -2.44 8.42 6.44
N PHE A 111 -1.55 8.04 5.51
CA PHE A 111 -0.96 6.70 5.50
C PHE A 111 -0.25 6.35 6.84
N PRO A 112 -0.60 5.22 7.48
CA PRO A 112 -0.08 4.83 8.80
C PRO A 112 1.40 4.43 8.74
N LEU A 113 2.14 4.73 9.81
CA LEU A 113 3.54 4.34 9.95
C LEU A 113 3.68 2.82 10.17
N GLU A 114 2.71 2.26 10.88
CA GLU A 114 2.66 0.90 11.38
C GLU A 114 2.69 -0.13 10.24
N VAL A 115 2.05 0.19 9.11
CA VAL A 115 2.07 -0.64 7.89
C VAL A 115 3.45 -0.62 7.22
N VAL A 116 4.12 0.54 7.20
CA VAL A 116 5.47 0.68 6.62
C VAL A 116 6.51 0.00 7.50
N GLN A 117 6.40 0.12 8.83
CA GLN A 117 7.24 -0.63 9.78
C GLN A 117 7.02 -2.14 9.68
N SER A 118 5.76 -2.59 9.55
CA SER A 118 5.45 -4.02 9.39
C SER A 118 5.97 -4.56 8.06
N THR A 119 5.92 -3.76 7.00
CA THR A 119 6.58 -4.06 5.72
C THR A 119 8.10 -4.16 5.89
N ALA A 120 8.72 -3.24 6.62
CA ALA A 120 10.16 -3.22 6.83
C ALA A 120 10.67 -4.48 7.57
N ARG A 121 9.92 -5.01 8.54
CA ARG A 121 10.23 -6.29 9.23
C ARG A 121 10.18 -7.53 8.33
N ILE A 122 9.66 -7.43 7.10
CA ILE A 122 9.74 -8.50 6.09
C ILE A 122 11.08 -8.42 5.35
N VAL A 123 11.61 -7.21 5.13
CA VAL A 123 12.82 -6.98 4.32
C VAL A 123 14.09 -6.95 5.18
N LEU A 124 13.98 -6.43 6.40
CA LEU A 124 15.06 -6.22 7.35
C LEU A 124 14.96 -7.24 8.47
N THR A 125 16.09 -7.83 8.86
CA THR A 125 16.20 -8.63 10.09
C THR A 125 15.95 -7.76 11.33
N ASP A 126 15.37 -8.36 12.37
CA ASP A 126 14.63 -7.67 13.45
C ASP A 126 15.39 -6.56 14.24
N ASP A 127 16.73 -6.48 14.14
CA ASP A 127 17.57 -5.52 14.87
C ASP A 127 17.91 -4.22 14.10
N ALA A 128 17.47 -4.07 12.84
CA ALA A 128 18.03 -3.08 11.90
C ALA A 128 17.03 -2.03 11.39
N THR A 129 16.29 -1.35 12.28
CA THR A 129 15.22 -0.40 11.89
C THR A 129 15.68 0.83 11.09
N ASP A 130 16.98 1.18 11.17
CA ASP A 130 17.58 2.31 10.46
C ASP A 130 18.21 1.90 9.11
N CYS A 131 18.11 0.63 8.71
CA CYS A 131 18.61 0.18 7.41
C CYS A 131 17.76 0.68 6.24
N LEU A 132 18.45 0.99 5.14
CA LEU A 132 17.83 1.38 3.88
C LEU A 132 17.42 0.12 3.09
N MET A 133 16.23 0.12 2.52
CA MET A 133 15.70 -0.97 1.70
C MET A 133 15.71 -0.59 0.23
N SER A 134 15.87 -1.58 -0.67
CA SER A 134 15.68 -1.34 -2.10
C SER A 134 14.19 -1.21 -2.43
N PHE A 135 13.88 -0.44 -3.46
CA PHE A 135 12.50 -0.31 -3.95
C PHE A 135 11.89 -1.66 -4.35
N SER A 136 12.70 -2.59 -4.87
CA SER A 136 12.26 -3.93 -5.28
C SER A 136 11.78 -4.76 -4.09
N ASP A 137 12.58 -4.78 -3.03
CA ASP A 137 12.30 -5.62 -1.87
C ASP A 137 11.16 -5.01 -1.03
N PHE A 138 11.18 -3.67 -0.87
CA PHE A 138 10.08 -2.94 -0.25
C PHE A 138 8.74 -3.17 -0.96
N ILE A 139 8.66 -3.10 -2.30
CA ILE A 139 7.37 -3.14 -2.99
C ILE A 139 6.71 -4.52 -2.98
N TYR A 140 7.49 -5.62 -2.99
CA TYR A 140 6.95 -6.97 -2.84
C TYR A 140 6.55 -7.28 -1.40
N ALA A 141 7.37 -6.89 -0.41
CA ALA A 141 7.00 -6.95 1.00
C ALA A 141 5.73 -6.14 1.29
N PHE A 142 5.64 -4.91 0.74
CA PHE A 142 4.48 -4.04 0.88
C PHE A 142 3.24 -4.66 0.23
N GLN A 143 3.39 -5.27 -0.95
CA GLN A 143 2.30 -5.99 -1.61
C GLN A 143 1.76 -7.11 -0.72
N LEU A 144 2.63 -7.94 -0.13
CA LEU A 144 2.20 -9.00 0.78
C LEU A 144 1.53 -8.43 2.04
N GLN A 145 2.23 -7.55 2.76
CA GLN A 145 1.80 -6.99 4.04
C GLN A 145 0.48 -6.23 3.93
N PHE A 146 0.32 -5.41 2.88
CA PHE A 146 -0.85 -4.56 2.74
C PHE A 146 -2.04 -5.29 2.11
N TYR A 147 -1.82 -6.24 1.20
CA TYR A 147 -2.92 -6.96 0.57
C TYR A 147 -3.52 -8.02 1.50
N TYR A 148 -2.68 -8.80 2.19
CA TYR A 148 -3.09 -9.93 3.04
C TYR A 148 -3.00 -9.65 4.55
N GLN A 149 -3.03 -8.38 4.98
CA GLN A 149 -2.83 -7.98 6.38
C GLN A 149 -3.59 -8.87 7.38
N GLU A 150 -4.91 -9.00 7.25
CA GLU A 150 -5.76 -9.74 8.19
C GLU A 150 -5.42 -11.24 8.28
N PHE A 151 -4.90 -11.82 7.19
CA PHE A 151 -4.38 -13.20 7.17
C PHE A 151 -3.04 -13.30 7.90
N LEU A 152 -2.10 -12.38 7.64
CA LEU A 152 -0.79 -12.38 8.30
C LEU A 152 -0.92 -12.18 9.81
N ASP A 153 -1.78 -11.24 10.24
CA ASP A 153 -2.08 -11.00 11.66
C ASP A 153 -2.58 -12.30 12.33
N SER A 154 -3.43 -13.08 11.66
CA SER A 154 -3.97 -14.35 12.17
C SER A 154 -2.95 -15.50 12.14
N VAL A 155 -2.04 -15.53 11.17
CA VAL A 155 -0.93 -16.50 11.12
C VAL A 155 0.10 -16.20 12.22
N LEU A 156 0.33 -14.91 12.54
CA LEU A 156 1.16 -14.50 13.66
C LEU A 156 0.59 -14.96 15.01
N GLU A 157 -0.71 -14.81 15.24
CA GLU A 157 -1.36 -15.34 16.45
C GLU A 157 -1.15 -16.86 16.60
N ILE A 158 -1.37 -17.63 15.52
CA ILE A 158 -1.12 -19.08 15.49
C ILE A 158 0.36 -19.40 15.78
N TYR A 159 1.29 -18.67 15.16
CA TYR A 159 2.73 -18.87 15.35
C TYR A 159 3.16 -18.61 16.79
N LEU A 160 2.68 -17.53 17.42
CA LEU A 160 2.96 -17.20 18.82
C LEU A 160 2.36 -18.22 19.79
N ASP A 161 1.14 -18.72 19.50
CA ASP A 161 0.52 -19.78 20.29
C ASP A 161 1.30 -21.10 20.22
N LEU A 162 1.81 -21.46 19.04
CA LEU A 162 2.65 -22.64 18.85
C LEU A 162 4.03 -22.49 19.52
N LEU A 163 4.65 -21.31 19.47
CA LEU A 163 5.86 -21.01 20.26
C LEU A 163 5.61 -21.13 21.78
N ALA A 164 4.44 -20.69 22.25
CA ALA A 164 4.01 -20.82 23.65
C ALA A 164 3.61 -22.26 24.04
N GLY A 165 3.78 -23.26 23.15
CA GLY A 165 3.47 -24.66 23.41
C GLY A 165 1.97 -25.01 23.38
N LYS A 166 1.11 -24.09 22.92
CA LYS A 166 -0.33 -24.35 22.74
C LYS A 166 -0.56 -25.14 21.45
N SER A 167 -0.34 -26.45 21.52
CA SER A 167 -0.76 -27.35 20.44
C SER A 167 -2.29 -27.39 20.32
N PRO A 168 -2.87 -27.69 19.14
CA PRO A 168 -4.32 -27.88 18.99
C PRO A 168 -4.89 -29.05 19.82
N ASN A 169 -4.03 -29.90 20.41
CA ASN A 169 -4.40 -30.99 21.32
C ASN A 169 -4.14 -30.67 22.80
N THR A 170 -3.71 -29.46 23.15
CA THR A 170 -3.38 -29.08 24.53
C THR A 170 -4.66 -28.90 25.35
N VAL A 171 -4.92 -29.83 26.28
CA VAL A 171 -5.96 -29.69 27.31
C VAL A 171 -5.55 -28.60 28.29
N ILE A 172 -6.13 -27.40 28.14
CA ILE A 172 -5.84 -26.25 29.00
C ILE A 172 -6.46 -26.48 30.38
N VAL A 173 -5.65 -26.88 31.35
CA VAL A 173 -6.01 -26.86 32.77
C VAL A 173 -5.78 -25.45 33.30
N PRO A 174 -6.79 -24.75 33.85
CA PRO A 174 -6.66 -23.35 34.25
C PRO A 174 -5.73 -23.22 35.47
N THR A 175 -4.49 -22.81 35.23
CA THR A 175 -3.55 -22.38 36.27
C THR A 175 -3.25 -20.91 36.03
N SER A 176 -3.64 -20.06 36.98
CA SER A 176 -3.72 -18.61 36.81
C SER A 176 -2.42 -17.88 37.17
N SER A 177 -1.50 -17.73 36.22
CA SER A 177 -0.36 -16.81 36.33
C SER A 177 0.38 -16.61 34.99
N SER A 178 1.02 -15.43 34.85
CA SER A 178 2.10 -15.11 33.91
C SER A 178 1.75 -14.88 32.43
N ILE A 179 1.34 -13.64 32.12
CA ILE A 179 1.50 -13.01 30.79
C ILE A 179 2.62 -11.94 30.82
N GLU A 180 2.90 -11.33 31.98
CA GLU A 180 3.81 -10.18 32.09
C GLU A 180 5.31 -10.51 32.12
N GLN A 181 5.71 -11.78 32.24
CA GLN A 181 7.13 -12.16 32.32
C GLN A 181 7.81 -12.43 30.96
N LEU A 182 7.05 -12.69 29.89
CA LEU A 182 7.61 -13.13 28.61
C LEU A 182 8.32 -12.02 27.82
N LEU A 183 7.94 -10.75 28.03
CA LEU A 183 8.60 -9.60 27.38
C LEU A 183 9.87 -9.12 28.12
N SER A 184 10.16 -9.70 29.29
CA SER A 184 11.26 -9.29 30.19
C SER A 184 12.43 -10.28 30.22
N ALA A 185 12.28 -11.47 29.62
CA ALA A 185 13.24 -12.57 29.75
C ALA A 185 14.38 -12.54 28.71
N THR A 186 14.36 -11.60 27.76
CA THR A 186 15.31 -11.51 26.62
C THR A 186 16.72 -11.00 26.98
N VAL A 187 17.09 -10.93 28.26
CA VAL A 187 18.34 -10.27 28.70
C VAL A 187 19.32 -11.20 29.45
N GLU A 188 18.87 -12.30 30.08
CA GLU A 188 19.76 -13.14 30.92
C GLU A 188 19.44 -14.66 30.90
N ASP A 189 19.82 -15.40 29.85
CA ASP A 189 20.40 -16.76 29.99
C ASP A 189 21.10 -17.25 28.69
N ASN A 190 22.39 -16.96 28.54
CA ASN A 190 23.05 -16.83 27.22
C ASN A 190 23.81 -18.08 26.71
N ASP A 191 23.37 -19.30 27.05
CA ASP A 191 24.15 -20.54 26.78
C ASP A 191 23.33 -21.80 26.38
N LYS A 192 22.03 -21.69 26.04
CA LYS A 192 21.20 -22.87 25.64
C LYS A 192 20.20 -22.69 24.50
N GLU A 193 19.99 -21.48 23.95
CA GLU A 193 18.82 -21.21 23.10
C GLU A 193 19.02 -21.47 21.58
N GLU A 194 20.26 -21.66 21.11
CA GLU A 194 20.59 -21.75 19.67
C GLU A 194 20.04 -22.98 18.92
N GLN A 195 19.26 -23.87 19.55
CA GLN A 195 18.66 -25.06 18.93
C GLN A 195 17.13 -25.02 18.77
N GLN A 196 16.45 -23.90 19.11
CA GLN A 196 14.98 -23.88 19.18
C GLN A 196 14.24 -22.68 18.54
N THR A 197 14.89 -21.88 17.71
CA THR A 197 14.38 -20.57 17.22
C THR A 197 13.15 -20.56 16.28
N GLY A 198 12.45 -21.67 16.03
CA GLY A 198 11.30 -21.71 15.11
C GLY A 198 10.27 -22.81 15.41
N VAL A 199 9.06 -22.66 14.85
CA VAL A 199 7.94 -23.60 15.03
C VAL A 199 8.06 -24.78 14.04
N ASP A 200 7.56 -25.96 14.42
CA ASP A 200 7.42 -27.12 13.53
C ASP A 200 6.53 -26.79 12.33
N SER A 201 7.09 -26.91 11.12
CA SER A 201 6.46 -26.41 9.90
C SER A 201 5.19 -27.17 9.53
N PHE A 202 5.16 -28.48 9.77
CA PHE A 202 4.00 -29.34 9.52
C PHE A 202 2.81 -28.95 10.43
N THR A 203 3.06 -28.73 11.71
CA THR A 203 2.06 -28.28 12.69
C THR A 203 1.53 -26.89 12.32
N LEU A 204 2.41 -25.96 11.93
CA LEU A 204 2.01 -24.64 11.45
C LEU A 204 1.15 -24.75 10.18
N SER A 205 1.55 -25.56 9.20
CA SER A 205 0.80 -25.77 7.96
C SER A 205 -0.61 -26.29 8.22
N GLN A 206 -0.79 -27.26 9.13
CA GLN A 206 -2.13 -27.75 9.50
C GLN A 206 -3.00 -26.65 10.13
N CYS A 207 -2.43 -25.82 11.01
CA CYS A 207 -3.16 -24.72 11.64
C CYS A 207 -3.56 -23.65 10.62
N VAL A 208 -2.69 -23.35 9.65
CA VAL A 208 -2.97 -22.37 8.59
C VAL A 208 -3.98 -22.92 7.57
N ASP A 209 -3.95 -24.20 7.22
CA ASP A 209 -5.00 -24.83 6.40
C ASP A 209 -6.38 -24.74 7.09
N ALA A 210 -6.44 -25.03 8.40
CA ALA A 210 -7.66 -24.92 9.20
C ALA A 210 -8.14 -23.47 9.40
N LEU A 211 -7.22 -22.50 9.43
CA LEU A 211 -7.55 -21.07 9.37
C LEU A 211 -8.21 -20.75 8.02
N CYS A 212 -7.63 -21.21 6.92
CA CYS A 212 -8.14 -20.96 5.56
C CYS A 212 -9.53 -21.58 5.28
N ASP A 213 -10.02 -22.51 6.10
CA ASP A 213 -11.41 -23.02 6.06
C ASP A 213 -12.42 -22.11 6.79
N ARG A 214 -11.96 -21.23 7.67
CA ARG A 214 -12.80 -20.44 8.59
C ARG A 214 -12.91 -18.97 8.24
N ILE A 215 -11.96 -18.44 7.48
CA ILE A 215 -11.82 -17.01 7.19
C ILE A 215 -12.64 -16.59 5.96
N ASN A 216 -13.08 -15.33 5.96
CA ASN A 216 -13.85 -14.70 4.88
C ASN A 216 -13.10 -13.56 4.18
N TYR A 217 -11.89 -13.24 4.66
CA TYR A 217 -10.98 -12.26 4.07
C TYR A 217 -9.96 -12.94 3.15
N SER A 218 -9.21 -12.12 2.42
CA SER A 218 -8.21 -12.53 1.45
C SER A 218 -7.08 -13.32 2.10
N HIS A 219 -6.69 -14.43 1.48
CA HIS A 219 -5.50 -15.20 1.84
C HIS A 219 -4.79 -15.71 0.58
N PRO A 220 -3.48 -16.04 0.64
CA PRO A 220 -2.78 -16.72 -0.47
C PRO A 220 -3.36 -18.12 -0.75
N SER A 221 -3.05 -18.70 -1.92
CA SER A 221 -3.45 -20.08 -2.21
C SER A 221 -2.88 -21.04 -1.17
N ARG A 222 -3.73 -21.94 -0.64
CA ARG A 222 -3.32 -22.98 0.32
C ARG A 222 -2.18 -23.85 -0.21
N SER A 223 -2.16 -24.12 -1.52
CA SER A 223 -1.05 -24.81 -2.16
C SER A 223 0.25 -24.04 -1.95
N CYS A 224 0.31 -22.76 -2.33
CA CYS A 224 1.53 -21.96 -2.23
C CYS A 224 2.02 -21.79 -0.79
N VAL A 225 1.13 -21.65 0.20
CA VAL A 225 1.53 -21.59 1.61
C VAL A 225 2.12 -22.93 2.06
N ARG A 226 1.52 -24.05 1.67
CA ARG A 226 2.05 -25.39 1.96
C ARG A 226 3.37 -25.66 1.24
N ASP A 227 3.47 -25.30 -0.04
CA ASP A 227 4.66 -25.41 -0.89
C ASP A 227 5.85 -24.62 -0.31
N ILE A 228 5.60 -23.56 0.47
CA ILE A 228 6.63 -22.82 1.24
C ILE A 228 6.99 -23.57 2.52
N LEU A 229 5.98 -23.96 3.31
CA LEU A 229 6.20 -24.61 4.62
C LEU A 229 6.89 -25.97 4.47
N GLU A 230 6.58 -26.77 3.44
CA GLU A 230 7.20 -28.07 3.18
C GLU A 230 8.71 -28.00 2.81
N GLN A 231 9.29 -26.81 2.63
CA GLN A 231 10.71 -26.65 2.30
C GLN A 231 11.65 -26.80 3.51
N THR A 232 11.14 -26.65 4.74
CA THR A 232 11.94 -26.65 5.97
C THR A 232 11.20 -27.31 7.12
N ASP A 233 11.90 -28.07 7.96
CA ASP A 233 11.28 -28.72 9.14
C ASP A 233 10.83 -27.72 10.20
N ARG A 234 11.55 -26.60 10.35
CA ARG A 234 11.26 -25.52 11.31
C ARG A 234 11.30 -24.17 10.62
N VAL A 235 10.31 -23.33 10.95
CA VAL A 235 10.06 -22.04 10.31
C VAL A 235 10.05 -20.93 11.36
N THR A 236 10.73 -19.82 11.07
CA THR A 236 10.56 -18.55 11.79
C THR A 236 9.46 -17.72 11.13
N TYR A 237 8.75 -16.88 11.88
CA TYR A 237 7.72 -16.02 11.29
C TYR A 237 8.30 -15.02 10.28
N SER A 238 9.47 -14.43 10.57
CA SER A 238 10.19 -13.57 9.63
C SER A 238 10.61 -14.32 8.36
N GLY A 239 11.12 -15.55 8.49
CA GLY A 239 11.45 -16.41 7.35
C GLY A 239 10.23 -16.74 6.48
N LEU A 240 9.09 -17.08 7.11
CA LEU A 240 7.83 -17.31 6.41
C LEU A 240 7.38 -16.07 5.62
N LEU A 241 7.47 -14.88 6.21
CA LEU A 241 7.11 -13.63 5.55
C LEU A 241 7.99 -13.34 4.33
N VAL A 242 9.31 -13.54 4.44
CA VAL A 242 10.26 -13.42 3.31
C VAL A 242 9.86 -14.39 2.18
N SER A 243 9.68 -15.67 2.50
CA SER A 243 9.31 -16.68 1.49
C SER A 243 7.95 -16.40 0.84
N LEU A 244 6.96 -15.92 1.60
CA LEU A 244 5.66 -15.50 1.06
C LEU A 244 5.77 -14.27 0.13
N ALA A 245 6.63 -13.30 0.46
CA ALA A 245 6.81 -12.09 -0.33
C ALA A 245 7.56 -12.36 -1.65
N GLU A 246 8.50 -13.30 -1.66
CA GLU A 246 9.22 -13.69 -2.89
C GLU A 246 8.45 -14.70 -3.76
N HIS A 247 7.45 -15.40 -3.24
CA HIS A 247 6.76 -16.48 -3.97
C HIS A 247 5.96 -15.99 -5.19
N GLU A 248 6.42 -16.35 -6.38
CA GLU A 248 5.92 -15.80 -7.64
C GLU A 248 4.41 -15.98 -7.83
N SER A 249 3.86 -17.18 -7.59
CA SER A 249 2.41 -17.44 -7.78
C SER A 249 1.52 -16.61 -6.85
N ILE A 250 2.00 -16.21 -5.67
CA ILE A 250 1.25 -15.35 -4.74
C ILE A 250 1.22 -13.93 -5.33
N ASN A 251 2.37 -13.42 -5.75
CA ASN A 251 2.51 -12.13 -6.40
C ASN A 251 1.67 -12.03 -7.70
N GLN A 252 1.68 -13.07 -8.55
CA GLN A 252 0.83 -13.18 -9.74
C GLN A 252 -0.67 -13.21 -9.40
N THR A 253 -1.07 -13.85 -8.30
CA THR A 253 -2.47 -13.93 -7.86
C THR A 253 -3.01 -12.57 -7.39
N ILE A 254 -2.19 -11.76 -6.72
CA ILE A 254 -2.54 -10.37 -6.38
C ILE A 254 -2.63 -9.51 -7.65
N GLY A 255 -1.69 -9.70 -8.58
CA GLY A 255 -1.69 -9.07 -9.90
C GLY A 255 -1.55 -7.54 -9.90
N ALA A 256 -1.11 -6.93 -8.80
CA ALA A 256 -0.89 -5.48 -8.73
C ALA A 256 0.44 -5.09 -9.41
N LEU A 257 1.48 -5.91 -9.22
CA LEU A 257 2.84 -5.74 -9.75
C LEU A 257 3.12 -6.70 -10.93
N PRO A 258 4.07 -6.38 -11.82
CA PRO A 258 4.60 -7.31 -12.83
C PRO A 258 5.57 -8.33 -12.20
N SER A 259 6.25 -9.13 -13.03
CA SER A 259 7.35 -10.02 -12.59
C SER A 259 8.56 -9.21 -12.06
N ARG A 260 9.42 -9.81 -11.21
CA ARG A 260 10.59 -9.11 -10.64
C ARG A 260 11.59 -8.65 -11.70
N ALA A 261 11.65 -9.36 -12.85
CA ALA A 261 12.45 -8.99 -14.01
C ALA A 261 11.89 -7.78 -14.78
N GLU A 262 10.57 -7.60 -14.81
CA GLU A 262 9.87 -6.51 -15.51
C GLU A 262 9.50 -5.34 -14.58
N LEU A 263 9.70 -5.50 -13.26
CA LEU A 263 9.39 -4.49 -12.24
C LEU A 263 9.95 -3.12 -12.56
N LEU A 264 11.12 -3.05 -13.20
CA LEU A 264 11.80 -1.81 -13.59
C LEU A 264 11.68 -1.48 -15.10
N ILE A 265 10.73 -2.05 -15.85
CA ILE A 265 10.56 -1.83 -17.31
C ILE A 265 9.11 -1.39 -17.63
N ASP A 266 8.90 -0.14 -18.10
CA ASP A 266 7.57 0.40 -18.54
C ASP A 266 7.87 1.41 -19.67
N PRO A 267 8.02 0.93 -20.91
CA PRO A 267 8.46 1.75 -22.02
C PRO A 267 7.51 2.91 -22.36
N GLU A 268 6.22 2.81 -22.03
CA GLU A 268 5.26 3.88 -22.27
C GLU A 268 5.48 5.04 -21.32
N MET A 269 5.59 4.74 -20.02
CA MET A 269 5.83 5.76 -18.99
C MET A 269 7.23 6.36 -19.09
N ASP A 270 8.24 5.53 -19.39
CA ASP A 270 9.62 5.99 -19.59
C ASP A 270 9.70 6.99 -20.75
N GLN A 271 9.03 6.73 -21.88
CA GLN A 271 8.95 7.67 -23.01
C GLN A 271 8.19 8.97 -22.68
N GLU A 272 7.12 8.92 -21.89
CA GLU A 272 6.41 10.15 -21.46
C GLU A 272 7.25 10.98 -20.48
N LEU A 273 8.03 10.33 -19.61
CA LEU A 273 8.97 11.01 -18.72
C LEU A 273 10.09 11.69 -19.52
N ASP A 274 10.70 11.00 -20.49
CA ASP A 274 11.72 11.57 -21.38
C ASP A 274 11.19 12.78 -22.17
N LYS A 275 9.95 12.71 -22.68
CA LYS A 275 9.28 13.85 -23.35
C LYS A 275 9.08 15.04 -22.40
N LEU A 276 8.73 14.79 -21.13
CA LEU A 276 8.53 15.83 -20.13
C LEU A 276 9.87 16.50 -19.75
N ILE A 277 10.92 15.70 -19.52
CA ILE A 277 12.28 16.18 -19.26
C ILE A 277 12.75 17.06 -20.43
N ALA A 278 12.59 16.59 -21.67
CA ALA A 278 12.95 17.37 -22.86
C ALA A 278 12.20 18.72 -22.95
N GLN A 279 10.91 18.77 -22.61
CA GLN A 279 10.14 20.03 -22.58
C GLN A 279 10.65 21.01 -21.50
N ILE A 280 11.06 20.49 -20.34
CA ILE A 280 11.62 21.30 -19.26
C ILE A 280 13.01 21.82 -19.67
N SER A 281 13.89 20.96 -20.21
CA SER A 281 15.24 21.35 -20.64
C SER A 281 15.27 22.31 -21.85
N VAL A 282 14.22 22.33 -22.68
CA VAL A 282 14.11 23.23 -23.84
C VAL A 282 13.44 24.56 -23.50
N SER A 283 12.85 24.71 -22.31
CA SER A 283 12.25 25.98 -21.86
C SER A 283 13.33 27.00 -21.48
N PRO A 284 13.60 28.06 -22.27
CA PRO A 284 14.57 29.07 -21.91
C PRO A 284 14.01 29.92 -20.77
N GLY A 285 14.85 30.31 -19.82
CA GLY A 285 14.44 31.15 -18.70
C GLY A 285 13.74 32.43 -19.18
N SER A 286 12.65 32.78 -18.50
CA SER A 286 11.85 33.98 -18.75
C SER A 286 12.63 35.26 -18.43
N ASN A 287 13.51 35.67 -19.36
CA ASN A 287 14.17 36.96 -19.39
C ASN A 287 13.45 37.89 -20.38
N SER A 288 12.60 38.78 -19.86
CA SER A 288 12.12 39.94 -20.62
C SER A 288 11.98 41.17 -19.73
N SER A 289 13.10 41.67 -19.24
CA SER A 289 13.22 43.04 -18.72
C SER A 289 13.23 44.01 -19.90
N GLY A 290 12.07 44.59 -20.25
CA GLY A 290 11.97 45.54 -21.36
C GLY A 290 10.54 46.06 -21.58
N SER A 291 10.32 47.35 -21.32
CA SER A 291 9.01 48.01 -21.43
C SER A 291 8.48 48.10 -22.86
N ALA A 292 7.20 47.75 -23.09
CA ALA A 292 6.23 48.62 -23.77
C ALA A 292 4.80 48.04 -23.75
N VAL A 293 3.84 48.93 -23.50
CA VAL A 293 2.37 48.77 -23.54
C VAL A 293 1.84 48.01 -24.77
N GLY A 294 0.94 47.04 -24.58
CA GLY A 294 0.19 46.44 -25.70
C GLY A 294 -0.75 45.27 -25.40
N GLY A 295 -2.01 45.56 -25.06
CA GLY A 295 -3.16 44.67 -25.34
C GLY A 295 -3.25 43.32 -24.65
N LEU A 296 -3.81 43.29 -23.43
CA LEU A 296 -4.36 42.06 -22.82
C LEU A 296 -5.50 41.50 -23.67
N LYS A 297 -5.21 40.49 -24.50
CA LYS A 297 -6.23 39.54 -24.96
C LYS A 297 -6.15 38.31 -24.08
N GLU A 298 -7.12 38.20 -23.18
CA GLU A 298 -7.26 37.10 -22.23
C GLU A 298 -7.36 35.76 -22.98
N VAL A 299 -6.25 35.01 -23.02
CA VAL A 299 -6.27 33.62 -23.50
C VAL A 299 -7.02 32.82 -22.46
N GLN A 300 -8.29 32.52 -22.76
CA GLN A 300 -9.11 31.61 -21.98
C GLN A 300 -8.30 30.35 -21.67
N ARG A 301 -7.98 30.14 -20.39
CA ARG A 301 -7.42 28.87 -19.91
C ARG A 301 -8.45 27.79 -20.20
N ARG A 302 -8.28 27.06 -21.31
CA ARG A 302 -9.04 25.84 -21.58
C ARG A 302 -8.69 24.86 -20.46
N ALA A 303 -9.60 24.71 -19.51
CA ALA A 303 -9.48 23.70 -18.47
C ALA A 303 -9.27 22.33 -19.14
N SER A 304 -8.22 21.63 -18.72
CA SER A 304 -7.94 20.28 -19.21
C SER A 304 -9.12 19.36 -18.81
N PRO A 305 -9.68 18.54 -19.71
CA PRO A 305 -10.83 17.68 -19.40
C PRO A 305 -10.58 16.54 -18.39
N ARG A 306 -9.45 16.57 -17.67
CA ARG A 306 -8.99 15.57 -16.70
C ARG A 306 -8.60 16.25 -15.39
N ARG A 307 -9.52 17.03 -14.81
CA ARG A 307 -9.37 17.46 -13.42
C ARG A 307 -9.54 16.21 -12.56
N ASN A 308 -8.57 15.92 -11.68
CA ASN A 308 -8.73 14.82 -10.73
C ASN A 308 -10.00 15.05 -9.91
N ILE A 309 -10.81 14.00 -9.75
CA ILE A 309 -12.07 14.03 -8.98
C ILE A 309 -11.78 14.46 -7.53
N HIS A 310 -10.59 14.18 -7.01
CA HIS A 310 -10.21 14.52 -5.63
C HIS A 310 -9.43 15.83 -5.58
N HIS A 311 -9.99 16.81 -4.87
CA HIS A 311 -9.29 18.04 -4.50
C HIS A 311 -8.46 17.77 -3.24
N ARG A 312 -7.14 18.00 -3.30
CA ARG A 312 -6.32 18.14 -2.09
C ARG A 312 -6.95 19.25 -1.23
N ARG A 313 -7.37 18.94 0.01
CA ARG A 313 -7.73 19.98 0.99
C ARG A 313 -6.56 20.96 1.06
N ARG A 314 -6.82 22.25 0.87
CA ARG A 314 -5.80 23.28 1.09
C ARG A 314 -5.40 23.20 2.55
N MET A 315 -4.11 23.01 2.81
CA MET A 315 -3.54 23.27 4.11
C MET A 315 -3.37 24.78 4.19
N GLU A 316 -4.28 25.44 4.90
CA GLU A 316 -4.16 26.86 5.20
C GLU A 316 -3.05 27.00 6.25
N VAL A 317 -1.84 27.25 5.74
CA VAL A 317 -0.72 27.71 6.58
C VAL A 317 -0.99 29.18 6.87
N GLU A 318 -1.62 29.45 8.01
CA GLU A 318 -1.65 30.80 8.58
C GLU A 318 -0.21 31.21 8.91
N SER A 319 0.39 31.94 7.98
CA SER A 319 1.72 32.53 8.14
C SER A 319 1.57 33.78 9.00
N ASP A 320 1.67 33.61 10.31
CA ASP A 320 1.60 34.72 11.27
C ASP A 320 2.84 35.62 11.11
N GLY A 321 2.65 36.72 10.37
CA GLY A 321 3.72 37.60 9.91
C GLY A 321 4.10 38.64 10.94
N SER A 322 4.84 38.26 11.98
CA SER A 322 5.45 39.21 12.92
C SER A 322 6.59 39.99 12.27
N THR A 323 6.29 41.18 11.78
CA THR A 323 7.29 42.21 11.47
C THR A 323 7.62 43.01 12.73
N GLU A 324 8.65 42.61 13.47
CA GLU A 324 9.28 43.49 14.44
C GLU A 324 10.29 44.39 13.72
N GLU A 325 10.08 45.70 13.79
CA GLU A 325 10.95 46.70 13.16
C GLU A 325 12.19 46.95 14.02
N THR A 326 13.38 46.70 13.46
CA THR A 326 14.65 47.10 14.08
C THR A 326 15.00 48.54 13.68
N ASP A 327 14.59 49.50 14.51
CA ASP A 327 15.05 50.89 14.40
C ASP A 327 16.58 50.95 14.54
N SER A 328 17.22 51.72 13.66
CA SER A 328 18.68 51.81 13.52
C SER A 328 19.14 53.22 13.84
N SER A 329 19.56 53.46 15.09
CA SER A 329 20.17 54.73 15.48
C SER A 329 21.58 54.86 14.88
N GLU A 330 21.76 55.86 14.02
CA GLU A 330 23.04 56.23 13.41
C GLU A 330 24.11 56.64 14.43
N ASN A 331 25.39 56.57 14.02
CA ASN A 331 26.52 57.22 14.67
C ASN A 331 27.59 57.61 13.63
#